data_AF-A0A3S8R999-F1
#
_entry.id   AF-A0A3S8R999-F1
#
_cell.length_a   1.000
_cell.length_b   1.000
_cell.length_c   1.000
_cell.angle_alpha   90.00
_cell.angle_beta   90.00
_cell.angle_gamma   90.00
#
_symmetry.space_group_name_H-M   'P 1'
#
loop_
_entity.id
_entity.type
_entity.pdbx_description
1 polymer ?
#
loop_
_entity_poly.entity_id
_entity_poly.type
_entity_poly.pdbx_seq_one_letter_code
_entity_poly.pdbx_strand_id
1 'polypeptide(L)'
;MNKKELKEFLDEKVIQYNNPDFIDSDPIQIPHQFSVKEDIEIAGFLAATIAWGNRKMIINNSHKMIDLMGNSPYDFVLNHSEEDLANFDGFVHRTFNADDFKFFIQSLKNIYQNHGGLEAVLQPKDKADNYQHAIHHFKQVFFEIPHQPRTLKHVSDPLKGSASKRINM
;
A
#
# COMPACT_ATOMS: atom_id res chain seq x y z
N MET A 1 -8.78 35.32 -2.29
CA MET A 1 -9.93 34.54 -2.78
C MET A 1 -10.97 34.46 -1.67
N ASN A 2 -12.21 34.82 -1.97
CA ASN A 2 -13.34 34.54 -1.07
C ASN A 2 -13.72 33.05 -1.14
N LYS A 3 -14.62 32.59 -0.26
CA LYS A 3 -15.00 31.16 -0.21
C LYS A 3 -15.60 30.64 -1.51
N LYS A 4 -16.34 31.48 -2.25
CA LYS A 4 -16.96 31.11 -3.54
C LYS A 4 -15.88 30.93 -4.61
N GLU A 5 -14.98 31.90 -4.74
CA GLU A 5 -13.84 31.84 -5.68
C GLU A 5 -12.95 30.63 -5.38
N LEU A 6 -12.72 30.32 -4.10
CA LEU A 6 -11.95 29.13 -3.72
C LEU A 6 -12.65 27.84 -4.12
N LYS A 7 -13.97 27.74 -3.90
CA LYS A 7 -14.75 26.59 -4.32
C LYS A 7 -14.69 26.40 -5.83
N GLU A 8 -14.97 27.46 -6.59
CA GLU A 8 -14.95 27.43 -8.06
C GLU A 8 -13.58 27.00 -8.60
N PHE A 9 -12.50 27.55 -8.03
CA PHE A 9 -11.15 27.13 -8.35
C PHE A 9 -10.89 25.65 -8.03
N LEU A 10 -11.29 25.16 -6.85
CA LEU A 10 -11.10 23.76 -6.49
C LEU A 10 -11.92 22.81 -7.37
N ASP A 11 -13.16 23.16 -7.70
CA ASP A 11 -14.01 22.38 -8.60
C ASP A 11 -13.38 22.29 -10.00
N GLU A 12 -12.85 23.40 -10.52
CA GLU A 12 -12.11 23.42 -11.79
C GLU A 12 -10.89 22.48 -11.74
N LYS A 13 -10.13 22.52 -10.64
CA LYS A 13 -8.95 21.64 -10.49
C LYS A 13 -9.33 20.17 -10.32
N VAL A 14 -10.44 19.86 -9.68
CA VAL A 14 -10.95 18.48 -9.61
C VAL A 14 -11.29 17.98 -11.01
N ILE A 15 -12.02 18.77 -11.81
CA ILE A 15 -12.34 18.39 -13.20
C ILE A 15 -11.06 18.22 -14.03
N GLN A 16 -10.07 19.09 -13.83
CA GLN A 16 -8.81 19.05 -14.56
C GLN A 16 -7.95 17.81 -14.25
N TYR A 17 -7.85 17.43 -12.96
CA TYR A 17 -6.87 16.42 -12.52
C TYR A 17 -7.48 15.07 -12.17
N ASN A 18 -8.78 14.98 -11.88
CA ASN A 18 -9.48 13.71 -11.65
C ASN A 18 -9.92 13.09 -12.99
N ASN A 19 -8.93 12.82 -13.85
CA ASN A 19 -9.10 12.23 -15.16
C ASN A 19 -8.28 10.92 -15.24
N PRO A 20 -8.87 9.80 -15.71
CA PRO A 20 -8.17 8.55 -15.98
C PRO A 20 -6.86 8.68 -16.78
N ASP A 21 -6.71 9.69 -17.63
CA ASP A 21 -5.47 9.95 -18.40
C ASP A 21 -4.22 10.10 -17.51
N PHE A 22 -4.38 10.44 -16.22
CA PHE A 22 -3.26 10.54 -15.29
C PHE A 22 -2.80 9.17 -14.76
N ILE A 23 -3.62 8.11 -14.89
CA ILE A 23 -3.34 6.76 -14.37
C ILE A 23 -2.07 6.19 -15.01
N ASP A 24 -1.93 6.27 -16.33
CA ASP A 24 -0.80 5.69 -17.09
C ASP A 24 0.57 6.17 -16.59
N SER A 25 0.61 7.37 -16.02
CA SER A 25 1.83 7.99 -15.51
C SER A 25 1.97 7.90 -13.98
N ASP A 26 1.06 7.23 -13.29
CA ASP A 26 0.98 7.19 -11.84
C ASP A 26 0.99 5.75 -11.30
N PRO A 27 1.57 5.48 -10.11
CA PRO A 27 1.57 4.15 -9.49
C PRO A 27 0.17 3.53 -9.31
N ILE A 28 -0.91 4.33 -9.34
CA ILE A 28 -2.29 3.80 -9.32
C ILE A 28 -2.61 2.87 -10.51
N GLN A 29 -1.81 2.89 -11.59
CA GLN A 29 -1.94 1.90 -12.68
C GLN A 29 -1.67 0.45 -12.23
N ILE A 30 -0.96 0.26 -11.10
CA ILE A 30 -0.59 -1.06 -10.60
C ILE A 30 -1.81 -1.84 -10.12
N PRO A 31 -2.63 -1.35 -9.17
CA PRO A 31 -3.87 -2.02 -8.79
C PRO A 31 -4.88 -2.15 -9.94
N HIS A 32 -4.92 -1.21 -10.90
CA HIS A 32 -5.83 -1.28 -12.05
C HIS A 32 -5.52 -2.41 -13.05
N GLN A 33 -4.40 -3.13 -12.91
CA GLN A 33 -4.12 -4.33 -13.69
C GLN A 33 -4.95 -5.54 -13.24
N PHE A 34 -5.61 -5.45 -12.09
CA PHE A 34 -6.32 -6.55 -11.45
C PHE A 34 -7.82 -6.32 -11.36
N SER A 35 -8.57 -7.41 -11.26
CA SER A 35 -10.03 -7.40 -11.09
C SER A 35 -10.49 -8.10 -9.81
N VAL A 36 -9.66 -8.98 -9.24
CA VAL A 36 -9.87 -9.61 -7.94
C VAL A 36 -9.58 -8.57 -6.86
N LYS A 37 -10.50 -8.43 -5.90
CA LYS A 37 -10.42 -7.43 -4.83
C LYS A 37 -9.10 -7.54 -4.05
N GLU A 38 -8.72 -8.75 -3.66
CA GLU A 38 -7.54 -9.01 -2.86
C GLU A 38 -6.24 -8.69 -3.61
N ASP A 39 -6.20 -8.96 -4.92
CA ASP A 39 -5.09 -8.56 -5.78
C ASP A 39 -4.97 -7.03 -5.86
N ILE A 40 -6.11 -6.33 -6.03
CA ILE A 40 -6.16 -4.86 -6.04
C ILE A 40 -5.65 -4.29 -4.71
N GLU A 41 -6.10 -4.83 -3.57
CA GLU A 41 -5.69 -4.40 -2.24
C GLU A 41 -4.19 -4.59 -2.01
N ILE A 42 -3.65 -5.77 -2.32
CA ILE A 42 -2.22 -6.07 -2.13
C ILE A 42 -1.37 -5.22 -3.06
N ALA A 43 -1.72 -5.17 -4.35
CA ALA A 43 -0.98 -4.40 -5.35
C ALA A 43 -0.99 -2.90 -5.02
N GLY A 44 -2.15 -2.37 -4.63
CA GLY A 44 -2.32 -1.00 -4.18
C GLY A 44 -1.47 -0.68 -2.94
N PHE A 45 -1.52 -1.54 -1.92
CA PHE A 45 -0.74 -1.36 -0.69
C PHE A 45 0.78 -1.40 -0.94
N LEU A 46 1.27 -2.32 -1.76
CA LEU A 46 2.69 -2.43 -2.10
C LEU A 46 3.18 -1.23 -2.93
N ALA A 47 2.42 -0.82 -3.95
CA ALA A 47 2.73 0.36 -4.76
C ALA A 47 2.72 1.64 -3.90
N ALA A 48 1.70 1.81 -3.06
CA ALA A 48 1.57 2.94 -2.15
C ALA A 48 2.68 2.96 -1.10
N THR A 49 3.12 1.78 -0.63
CA THR A 49 4.26 1.65 0.26
C THR A 49 5.43 2.36 -0.38
N ILE A 50 5.91 1.92 -1.56
CA ILE A 50 7.10 2.46 -2.22
C ILE A 50 6.92 3.79 -2.95
N ALA A 51 5.77 4.47 -2.83
CA ALA A 51 5.46 5.72 -3.52
C ALA A 51 6.20 6.96 -2.95
N TRP A 52 7.53 6.93 -2.91
CA TRP A 52 8.36 8.08 -2.53
C TRP A 52 9.61 8.23 -3.40
N GLY A 53 9.68 9.33 -4.15
CA GLY A 53 10.83 9.64 -5.00
C GLY A 53 10.47 9.81 -6.46
N ASN A 54 11.36 9.32 -7.33
CA ASN A 54 11.18 9.45 -8.76
C ASN A 54 10.03 8.54 -9.24
N ARG A 55 9.00 9.15 -9.81
CA ARG A 55 7.80 8.49 -10.36
C ARG A 55 8.10 7.29 -11.26
N LYS A 56 9.03 7.41 -12.22
CA LYS A 56 9.39 6.31 -13.12
C LYS A 56 9.98 5.12 -12.35
N MET A 57 10.83 5.40 -11.35
CA MET A 57 11.40 4.36 -10.50
C MET A 57 10.35 3.68 -9.62
N ILE A 58 9.36 4.43 -9.12
CA ILE A 58 8.24 3.88 -8.34
C ILE A 58 7.44 2.92 -9.20
N ILE A 59 7.04 3.33 -10.41
CA ILE A 59 6.27 2.50 -11.35
C ILE A 59 7.05 1.24 -11.71
N ASN A 60 8.31 1.37 -12.14
CA ASN A 60 9.15 0.24 -12.52
C ASN A 60 9.34 -0.76 -11.36
N ASN A 61 9.59 -0.27 -10.14
CA ASN A 61 9.76 -1.16 -8.99
C ASN A 61 8.43 -1.76 -8.54
N SER A 62 7.31 -1.07 -8.72
CA SER A 62 5.99 -1.64 -8.42
C SER A 62 5.67 -2.79 -9.37
N HIS A 63 5.88 -2.62 -10.68
CA HIS A 63 5.79 -3.72 -11.65
C HIS A 63 6.72 -4.87 -11.27
N LYS A 64 7.99 -4.57 -10.93
CA LYS A 64 8.93 -5.61 -10.48
C LYS A 64 8.41 -6.39 -9.27
N MET A 65 7.78 -5.74 -8.29
CA MET A 65 7.19 -6.45 -7.14
C MET A 65 6.07 -7.40 -7.58
N ILE A 66 5.19 -6.93 -8.47
CA ILE A 66 4.10 -7.74 -9.02
C ILE A 66 4.63 -8.91 -9.86
N ASP A 67 5.63 -8.67 -10.70
CA ASP A 67 6.25 -9.70 -11.54
C ASP A 67 6.93 -10.79 -10.70
N LEU A 68 7.60 -10.40 -9.61
CA LEU A 68 8.19 -11.34 -8.65
C LEU A 68 7.13 -12.23 -7.97
N MET A 69 5.87 -11.79 -7.93
CA MET A 69 4.72 -12.55 -7.44
C MET A 69 3.95 -13.27 -8.56
N GLY A 70 4.52 -13.36 -9.76
CA GLY A 70 3.90 -14.06 -10.89
C GLY A 70 2.64 -13.41 -11.42
N ASN A 71 2.45 -12.10 -11.19
CA ASN A 71 1.22 -11.38 -11.55
C ASN A 71 -0.06 -11.97 -10.91
N SER A 72 0.06 -12.64 -9.76
CA SER A 72 -1.07 -13.05 -8.92
C SER A 72 -0.76 -12.77 -7.43
N PRO A 73 -0.78 -11.50 -7.01
CA PRO A 73 -0.36 -11.09 -5.67
C PRO A 73 -1.05 -11.84 -4.53
N TYR A 74 -2.36 -12.07 -4.63
CA TYR A 74 -3.13 -12.73 -3.58
C TYR A 74 -2.78 -14.22 -3.46
N ASP A 75 -2.69 -14.92 -4.59
CA ASP A 75 -2.26 -16.33 -4.61
C ASP A 75 -0.85 -16.48 -4.04
N PHE A 76 0.08 -15.63 -4.47
CA PHE A 76 1.44 -15.62 -3.95
C PHE A 76 1.47 -15.36 -2.44
N VAL A 77 0.74 -14.36 -1.95
CA VAL A 77 0.68 -14.04 -0.52
C VAL A 77 0.21 -15.25 0.29
N LEU A 78 -0.80 -15.99 -0.15
CA LEU A 78 -1.28 -17.15 0.58
C LEU A 78 -0.35 -18.38 0.46
N ASN A 79 0.19 -18.62 -0.74
CA ASN A 79 0.74 -19.92 -1.11
C ASN A 79 2.26 -19.94 -1.28
N HIS A 80 2.97 -18.81 -1.13
CA HIS A 80 4.43 -18.79 -1.24
C HIS A 80 5.12 -19.78 -0.29
N SER A 81 6.20 -20.35 -0.80
CA SER A 81 7.22 -21.08 -0.05
C SER A 81 8.38 -20.17 0.36
N GLU A 82 9.31 -20.69 1.16
CA GLU A 82 10.55 -19.98 1.49
C GLU A 82 11.44 -19.76 0.26
N GLU A 83 11.41 -20.69 -0.71
CA GLU A 83 12.15 -20.56 -1.97
C GLU A 83 11.57 -19.42 -2.84
N ASP A 84 10.24 -19.27 -2.86
CA ASP A 84 9.60 -18.16 -3.56
C ASP A 84 10.00 -16.80 -2.97
N LEU A 85 10.09 -16.70 -1.64
CA LEU A 85 10.57 -15.48 -0.97
C LEU A 85 12.04 -15.20 -1.27
N ALA A 86 12.89 -16.23 -1.45
CA ALA A 86 14.29 -16.05 -1.82
C ALA A 86 14.46 -15.33 -3.17
N ASN A 87 13.48 -15.43 -4.08
CA ASN A 87 13.50 -14.70 -5.35
C ASN A 87 13.45 -13.16 -5.17
N PHE A 88 13.11 -12.66 -3.98
CA PHE A 88 13.14 -11.23 -3.68
C PHE A 88 14.55 -10.71 -3.39
N ASP A 89 15.54 -11.59 -3.27
CA ASP A 89 16.92 -11.20 -2.96
C ASP A 89 17.46 -10.22 -4.00
N GLY A 90 18.06 -9.14 -3.50
CA GLY A 90 18.52 -8.01 -4.33
C GLY A 90 17.42 -7.00 -4.71
N PHE A 91 16.16 -7.20 -4.31
CA PHE A 91 15.14 -6.15 -4.44
C PHE A 91 15.49 -4.96 -3.53
N VAL A 92 15.55 -3.76 -4.13
CA VAL A 92 15.78 -2.51 -3.40
C VAL A 92 15.00 -1.38 -4.06
N HIS A 93 14.21 -0.68 -3.26
CA HIS A 93 13.66 0.64 -3.56
C HIS A 93 14.08 1.64 -2.48
N ARG A 94 15.18 2.36 -2.75
CA ARG A 94 15.73 3.38 -1.84
C ARG A 94 16.05 2.77 -0.46
N THR A 95 15.22 3.02 0.55
CA THR A 95 15.42 2.48 1.90
C THR A 95 14.65 1.20 2.17
N PHE A 96 13.74 0.78 1.28
CA PHE A 96 12.98 -0.47 1.36
C PHE A 96 13.74 -1.56 0.60
N ASN A 97 14.04 -2.67 1.27
CA ASN A 97 14.89 -3.74 0.72
C ASN A 97 14.16 -5.09 0.69
N ALA A 98 14.86 -6.13 0.25
CA ALA A 98 14.35 -7.49 0.18
C ALA A 98 13.80 -8.00 1.51
N ASP A 99 14.48 -7.74 2.63
CA ASP A 99 14.02 -8.17 3.96
C ASP A 99 12.68 -7.51 4.34
N ASP A 100 12.55 -6.20 4.07
CA ASP A 100 11.29 -5.50 4.28
C ASP A 100 10.18 -6.07 3.38
N PHE A 101 10.51 -6.38 2.12
CA PHE A 101 9.53 -6.94 1.19
C PHE A 101 9.06 -8.34 1.60
N LYS A 102 9.98 -9.24 1.97
CA LYS A 102 9.67 -10.58 2.50
C LYS A 102 8.76 -10.47 3.73
N PHE A 103 9.10 -9.58 4.67
CA PHE A 103 8.29 -9.33 5.84
C PHE A 103 6.87 -8.85 5.48
N PHE A 104 6.76 -7.91 4.53
CA PHE A 104 5.46 -7.42 4.07
C PHE A 104 4.58 -8.55 3.54
N ILE A 105 5.14 -9.47 2.75
CA ILE A 105 4.39 -10.64 2.25
C ILE A 105 3.97 -11.57 3.40
N GLN A 106 4.85 -11.85 4.35
CA GLN A 106 4.53 -12.68 5.53
C GLN A 106 3.44 -12.05 6.40
N SER A 107 3.50 -10.73 6.59
CA SER A 107 2.48 -9.98 7.34
C SER A 107 1.14 -9.96 6.62
N LEU A 108 1.14 -9.74 5.30
CA LEU A 108 -0.08 -9.84 4.49
C LEU A 108 -0.70 -11.24 4.57
N LYS A 109 0.11 -12.31 4.49
CA LYS A 109 -0.38 -13.69 4.67
C LYS A 109 -1.10 -13.85 6.00
N ASN A 110 -0.50 -13.37 7.08
CA ASN A 110 -1.11 -13.39 8.41
C ASN A 110 -2.44 -12.60 8.44
N ILE A 111 -2.49 -11.41 7.84
CA ILE A 111 -3.71 -10.58 7.76
C ILE A 111 -4.82 -11.30 6.99
N TYR A 112 -4.54 -11.87 5.83
CA TYR A 112 -5.55 -12.54 5.02
C TYR A 112 -6.01 -13.87 5.62
N GLN A 113 -5.16 -14.58 6.35
CA GLN A 113 -5.51 -15.84 7.01
C GLN A 113 -6.26 -15.64 8.33
N ASN A 114 -5.88 -14.63 9.13
CA ASN A 114 -6.31 -14.51 10.52
C ASN A 114 -7.19 -13.28 10.80
N HIS A 115 -7.17 -12.26 9.95
CA HIS A 115 -7.83 -10.97 10.20
C HIS A 115 -8.81 -10.52 9.11
N GLY A 116 -9.04 -11.34 8.08
CA GLY A 116 -10.05 -11.08 7.05
C GLY A 116 -9.64 -10.11 5.93
N GLY A 117 -8.34 -9.88 5.74
CA GLY A 117 -7.81 -9.06 4.64
C GLY A 117 -7.56 -7.59 5.00
N LEU A 118 -7.05 -6.81 4.04
CA LEU A 118 -6.63 -5.43 4.27
C LEU A 118 -7.80 -4.50 4.57
N GLU A 119 -8.91 -4.63 3.84
CA GLU A 119 -10.14 -3.86 4.12
C GLU A 119 -10.59 -4.05 5.57
N ALA A 120 -10.65 -5.30 6.06
CA ALA A 120 -11.13 -5.59 7.41
C ALA A 120 -10.26 -4.97 8.52
N VAL A 121 -8.94 -4.94 8.34
CA VAL A 121 -8.02 -4.37 9.35
C VAL A 121 -7.91 -2.84 9.27
N LEU A 122 -8.26 -2.24 8.12
CA LEU A 122 -8.28 -0.78 7.90
C LEU A 122 -9.67 -0.17 8.07
N GLN A 123 -10.72 -0.97 8.24
CA GLN A 123 -12.07 -0.48 8.46
C GLN A 123 -12.20 0.21 9.84
N PRO A 124 -12.70 1.46 9.90
CA PRO A 124 -13.05 2.11 11.16
C PRO A 124 -14.12 1.31 11.91
N LYS A 125 -13.87 0.98 13.18
CA LYS A 125 -14.81 0.20 14.03
C LYS A 125 -15.88 1.08 14.69
N ASP A 126 -15.62 2.37 14.82
CA ASP A 126 -16.54 3.32 15.43
C ASP A 126 -17.39 4.03 14.37
N LYS A 127 -18.61 4.47 14.73
CA LYS A 127 -19.47 5.29 13.85
C LYS A 127 -18.88 6.66 13.50
N ALA A 128 -17.78 7.03 14.15
CA ALA A 128 -17.00 8.19 13.75
C ALA A 128 -15.98 7.72 12.72
N ASP A 129 -15.94 8.34 11.54
CA ASP A 129 -14.95 8.12 10.47
C ASP A 129 -13.54 8.51 10.94
N ASN A 130 -13.01 7.76 11.91
CA ASN A 130 -11.73 8.02 12.54
C ASN A 130 -10.68 7.04 12.01
N TYR A 131 -10.28 7.29 10.77
CA TYR A 131 -9.20 6.55 10.11
C TYR A 131 -7.87 6.60 10.86
N GLN A 132 -7.65 7.56 11.78
CA GLN A 132 -6.42 7.57 12.57
C GLN A 132 -6.33 6.33 13.46
N HIS A 133 -7.42 5.95 14.12
CA HIS A 133 -7.46 4.76 14.96
C HIS A 133 -7.41 3.48 14.12
N ALA A 134 -8.06 3.47 12.96
CA ALA A 134 -8.01 2.34 12.05
C ALA A 134 -6.58 2.07 11.54
N ILE A 135 -5.87 3.11 11.07
CA ILE A 135 -4.46 2.98 10.64
C ILE A 135 -3.55 2.60 11.81
N HIS A 136 -3.81 3.13 13.01
CA HIS A 136 -3.06 2.74 14.20
C HIS A 136 -3.23 1.25 14.53
N HIS A 137 -4.46 0.75 14.50
CA HIS A 137 -4.78 -0.66 14.72
C HIS A 137 -4.19 -1.55 13.62
N PHE A 138 -4.35 -1.15 12.34
CA PHE A 138 -3.72 -1.80 11.21
C PHE A 138 -2.21 -1.97 11.44
N LYS A 139 -1.52 -0.92 11.90
CA LYS A 139 -0.09 -1.03 12.20
C LYS A 139 0.20 -2.05 13.30
N GLN A 140 -0.62 -2.15 14.34
CA GLN A 140 -0.42 -3.18 15.38
C GLN A 140 -0.53 -4.59 14.77
N VAL A 141 -1.58 -4.85 14.00
CA VAL A 141 -1.79 -6.15 13.33
C VAL A 141 -0.68 -6.43 12.32
N PHE A 142 -0.27 -5.45 11.53
CA PHE A 142 0.77 -5.61 10.50
C PHE A 142 2.13 -6.00 11.09
N PHE A 143 2.41 -5.66 12.35
CA PHE A 143 3.67 -5.98 13.03
C PHE A 143 3.50 -6.95 14.21
N GLU A 144 2.39 -7.70 14.27
CA GLU A 144 2.16 -8.65 15.37
C GLU A 144 3.04 -9.90 15.28
N ILE A 145 3.52 -10.22 14.08
CA ILE A 145 4.49 -11.29 13.83
C ILE A 145 5.94 -10.79 14.00
N PRO A 146 6.93 -11.70 14.24
CA PRO A 146 8.33 -11.32 14.40
C PRO A 146 8.85 -10.48 13.22
N HIS A 147 9.48 -9.35 13.52
CA HIS A 147 9.91 -8.38 12.52
C HIS A 147 11.19 -7.67 12.94
N GLN A 148 11.91 -7.13 11.95
CA GLN A 148 13.07 -6.29 12.23
C GLN A 148 12.62 -4.88 12.64
N PRO A 149 13.25 -4.24 13.65
CA PRO A 149 12.90 -2.87 14.06
C PRO A 149 12.97 -1.85 12.92
N ARG A 150 13.86 -2.05 11.93
CA ARG A 150 13.98 -1.16 10.77
C ARG A 150 12.73 -1.10 9.90
N THR A 151 11.95 -2.17 9.86
CA THR A 151 10.82 -2.31 8.92
C THR A 151 9.62 -1.48 9.38
N LEU A 152 9.53 -1.19 10.68
CA LEU A 152 8.50 -0.35 11.31
C LEU A 152 8.36 1.05 10.70
N LYS A 153 9.40 1.57 10.05
CA LYS A 153 9.42 2.90 9.43
C LYS A 153 8.61 2.96 8.11
N HIS A 154 8.33 1.80 7.50
CA HIS A 154 7.67 1.74 6.19
C HIS A 154 6.15 1.89 6.28
N VAL A 155 5.58 1.61 7.45
CA VAL A 155 4.16 1.78 7.76
C VAL A 155 4.01 2.90 8.77
N SER A 156 3.28 3.97 8.42
CA SER A 156 3.07 5.14 9.27
C SER A 156 2.05 4.89 10.40
N ASP A 157 2.08 5.73 11.43
CA ASP A 157 1.14 5.70 12.56
C ASP A 157 0.66 7.13 12.88
N PRO A 158 -0.62 7.47 12.63
CA PRO A 158 -1.11 8.82 12.82
C PRO A 158 -1.19 9.22 14.31
N LEU A 159 -1.37 8.27 15.23
CA LEU A 159 -1.35 8.56 16.67
C LEU A 159 0.06 8.87 17.20
N LYS A 160 1.09 8.57 16.40
CA LYS A 160 2.48 8.99 16.66
C LYS A 160 2.87 10.27 15.90
N GLY A 161 1.90 11.01 15.38
CA GLY A 161 2.10 12.31 14.72
C GLY A 161 2.51 12.24 13.25
N SER A 162 2.47 11.07 12.61
CA SER A 162 2.78 10.95 11.19
C SER A 162 1.55 11.22 10.30
N ALA A 163 1.75 11.85 9.14
CA ALA A 163 0.63 12.23 8.28
C ALA A 163 -0.14 11.06 7.65
N SER A 164 0.44 9.85 7.62
CA SER A 164 -0.17 8.59 7.17
C SER A 164 -0.86 8.57 5.80
N LYS A 165 -0.54 9.55 4.94
CA LYS A 165 -1.22 9.78 3.65
C LYS A 165 -1.22 8.58 2.70
N ARG A 166 -0.19 7.72 2.75
CA ARG A 166 -0.02 6.58 1.84
C ARG A 166 -0.86 5.36 2.23
N ILE A 167 -1.34 5.31 3.47
CA ILE A 167 -2.10 4.17 4.04
C ILE A 167 -3.56 4.56 4.27
N ASN A 168 -3.87 5.86 4.13
CA ASN A 168 -5.24 6.35 4.09
C ASN A 168 -5.84 6.02 2.72
N MET A 169 -6.15 4.73 2.53
CA MET A 169 -6.75 4.12 1.35
C MET A 169 -8.28 4.13 1.48
#